data_AF-A0A7Y2WM43-F1
#
_entry.id   AF-A0A7Y2WM43-F1
#
_cell.length_a   1.000
_cell.length_b   1.000
_cell.length_c   1.000
_cell.angle_alpha   90.00
_cell.angle_beta   90.00
_cell.angle_gamma   90.00
#
_symmetry.space_group_name_H-M   'P 1'
#
loop_
_entity.id
_entity.type
_entity.pdbx_description
1 polymer ?
#
loop_
_entity_poly.entity_id
_entity_poly.type
_entity_poly.pdbx_seq_one_letter_code
_entity_poly.pdbx_strand_id
1 'polypeptide(L)'
;MHEQKQLYKTWKGIYTFSPNSLLPLKAKRCCKLDAELKVYNREINKKRIGIEHVFGRLKTFKILAERYRNRGKRLGLRFNLIAGIYNQELSKK
;
A
#
# COMPACT_ATOMS: atom_id res chain seq x y z
N MET A 1 12.65 3.07 28.59
CA MET A 1 11.51 2.90 27.68
C MET A 1 11.17 4.24 27.04
N HIS A 2 11.98 4.71 26.08
CA HIS A 2 11.70 5.95 25.37
C HIS A 2 10.89 5.62 24.12
N GLU A 3 9.61 5.98 24.20
CA GLU A 3 8.59 5.88 23.17
C GLU A 3 9.04 6.64 21.90
N GLN A 4 9.66 5.94 20.94
CA GLN A 4 9.91 6.48 19.61
C GLN A 4 8.63 6.46 18.77
N LYS A 5 7.59 7.16 19.23
CA LYS A 5 6.48 7.59 18.37
C LYS A 5 6.91 8.85 17.63
N GLN A 6 7.78 8.70 16.63
CA GLN A 6 8.00 9.76 15.65
C GLN A 6 6.80 9.77 14.68
N LEU A 7 5.65 10.22 15.17
CA LEU A 7 4.47 10.53 14.37
C LEU A 7 4.86 11.63 13.37
N TYR A 8 4.69 11.31 12.11
CA TYR A 8 4.94 12.16 10.96
C TYR A 8 4.12 13.45 11.05
N LYS A 9 4.82 14.57 11.27
CA LYS A 9 4.28 15.95 11.23
C LYS A 9 4.25 16.48 9.79
N THR A 10 3.63 15.75 8.85
CA THR A 10 3.29 16.27 7.52
C THR A 10 1.97 15.65 7.05
N TRP A 11 1.00 16.53 6.77
CA TRP A 11 -0.34 16.29 6.20
C TRP A 11 -1.50 16.09 7.20
N LYS A 12 -2.35 17.12 7.33
CA LYS A 12 -3.59 17.19 8.12
C LYS A 12 -4.72 16.22 7.66
N GLY A 13 -4.40 15.08 7.04
CA GLY A 13 -5.38 14.21 6.38
C GLY A 13 -5.15 12.70 6.57
N ILE A 14 -4.24 12.29 7.45
CA ILE A 14 -3.89 10.87 7.71
C ILE A 14 -4.25 10.51 9.16
N TYR A 15 -5.40 10.99 9.66
CA TYR A 15 -5.84 10.73 11.04
C TYR A 15 -6.63 9.41 11.18
N THR A 16 -6.87 8.69 10.09
CA THR A 16 -7.74 7.49 10.04
C THR A 16 -6.94 6.20 9.84
N PHE A 17 -5.74 6.11 10.37
CA PHE A 17 -4.96 4.87 10.28
C PHE A 17 -5.33 3.94 11.43
N SER A 18 -5.72 2.71 11.10
CA SER A 18 -5.91 1.66 12.10
C SER A 18 -4.59 1.42 12.84
N PRO A 19 -4.58 1.17 14.15
CA PRO A 19 -3.35 0.93 14.92
C PRO A 19 -2.48 -0.22 14.38
N ASN A 20 -3.04 -1.14 13.58
CA ASN A 20 -2.39 -2.38 13.15
C ASN A 20 -1.65 -2.28 11.81
N SER A 21 -1.15 -1.11 11.48
CA SER A 21 -0.98 -0.74 10.10
C SER A 21 0.48 -0.45 9.77
N LEU A 22 1.01 -1.17 8.78
CA LEU A 22 2.46 -1.33 8.57
C LEU A 22 3.00 -0.21 7.67
N LEU A 23 3.61 0.81 8.28
CA LEU A 23 4.24 1.91 7.55
C LEU A 23 5.76 1.86 7.64
N PRO A 24 6.46 2.17 6.54
CA PRO A 24 7.90 2.39 6.60
C PRO A 24 8.21 3.62 7.45
N LEU A 25 9.23 3.51 8.28
CA LEU A 25 9.69 4.57 9.18
C LEU A 25 10.76 5.42 8.48
N LYS A 26 10.61 6.74 8.57
CA LYS A 26 11.56 7.69 7.98
C LYS A 26 12.53 8.20 9.03
N ALA A 27 13.78 8.39 8.64
CA ALA A 27 14.76 9.06 9.49
C ALA A 27 14.35 10.52 9.77
N LYS A 28 14.67 11.02 10.96
CA LYS A 28 14.56 12.44 11.27
C LYS A 28 15.53 13.23 10.38
N ARG A 29 15.18 14.50 10.11
CA ARG A 29 16.05 15.42 9.35
C ARG A 29 17.45 15.45 9.98
N CYS A 30 18.47 15.30 9.15
CA CYS A 30 19.90 15.25 9.52
C CYS A 30 20.31 14.05 10.42
N CYS A 31 19.48 13.02 10.56
CA CYS A 31 19.81 11.81 11.31
C CYS A 31 19.86 10.58 10.39
N LYS A 32 20.68 9.59 10.75
CA LYS A 32 20.65 8.27 10.11
C LYS A 32 19.52 7.43 10.71
N LEU A 33 18.89 6.59 9.88
CA LEU A 33 17.94 5.60 10.38
C LEU A 33 18.70 4.49 11.09
N ASP A 34 18.20 4.10 12.27
CA ASP A 34 18.75 3.01 13.04
C ASP A 34 18.73 1.67 12.27
N ALA A 35 19.66 0.77 12.59
CA ALA A 35 19.82 -0.50 11.90
C ALA A 35 18.59 -1.40 12.02
N GLU A 36 17.95 -1.46 13.18
CA GLU A 36 16.75 -2.28 13.40
C GLU A 36 15.57 -1.75 12.58
N LEU A 37 15.40 -0.43 12.55
CA LEU A 37 14.36 0.22 11.76
C LEU A 37 14.55 0.03 10.25
N LYS A 38 15.80 -0.09 9.78
CA LYS A 38 16.10 -0.46 8.38
C LYS A 38 15.67 -1.88 8.06
N VAL A 39 15.91 -2.84 8.96
CA VAL A 39 15.46 -4.23 8.80
C VAL A 39 13.93 -4.27 8.75
N TYR A 40 13.26 -3.58 9.67
CA TYR A 40 11.81 -3.44 9.67
C TYR A 40 11.26 -2.88 8.34
N ASN A 41 11.84 -1.79 7.85
CA ASN A 41 11.46 -1.21 6.55
C ASN A 41 11.69 -2.17 5.38
N ARG A 42 12.76 -2.97 5.43
CA ARG A 42 13.05 -3.98 4.40
C ARG A 42 11.96 -5.04 4.34
N GLU A 43 11.49 -5.51 5.49
CA GLU A 43 10.39 -6.49 5.55
C GLU A 43 9.06 -5.92 5.05
N ILE A 44 8.76 -4.65 5.37
CA ILE A 44 7.60 -3.96 4.79
C ILE A 44 7.73 -3.86 3.27
N ASN A 45 8.90 -3.44 2.78
CA ASN A 45 9.12 -3.26 1.36
C ASN A 45 9.02 -4.58 0.58
N LYS A 46 9.48 -5.71 1.13
CA LYS A 46 9.28 -7.03 0.54
C LYS A 46 7.80 -7.34 0.30
N LYS A 47 6.94 -7.06 1.29
CA LYS A 47 5.49 -7.23 1.16
C LYS A 47 4.89 -6.28 0.12
N ARG A 48 5.35 -5.03 0.09
CA ARG A 48 4.89 -4.01 -0.88
C ARG A 48 5.22 -4.38 -2.32
N ILE A 49 6.41 -4.93 -2.58
CA ILE A 49 6.82 -5.37 -3.91
C ILE A 49 5.83 -6.38 -4.50
N GLY A 50 5.41 -7.39 -3.72
CA GLY A 50 4.40 -8.35 -4.16
C GLY A 50 3.07 -7.67 -4.51
N ILE A 51 2.62 -6.75 -3.68
CA ILE A 51 1.40 -5.97 -3.91
C ILE A 51 1.53 -5.08 -5.16
N GLU A 52 2.68 -4.44 -5.37
CA GLU A 52 2.98 -3.61 -6.54
C GLU A 52 2.96 -4.44 -7.84
N HIS A 53 3.50 -5.66 -7.82
CA HIS A 53 3.40 -6.58 -8.95
C HIS A 53 1.94 -6.92 -9.28
N VAL A 54 1.12 -7.22 -8.26
CA VAL A 54 -0.33 -7.46 -8.44
C VAL A 54 -1.00 -6.22 -9.05
N PHE A 55 -0.73 -5.02 -8.52
CA PHE A 55 -1.27 -3.78 -9.10
C PHE A 55 -0.80 -3.54 -10.53
N GLY A 56 0.44 -3.90 -10.86
CA GLY A 56 0.97 -3.85 -12.22
C GLY A 56 0.15 -4.73 -13.18
N ARG A 57 -0.20 -5.95 -12.74
CA ARG A 57 -1.07 -6.86 -13.52
C ARG A 57 -2.50 -6.34 -13.61
N LEU A 58 -3.05 -5.80 -12.54
CA LEU A 58 -4.41 -5.23 -12.52
C LEU A 58 -4.53 -3.96 -13.39
N LYS A 59 -3.44 -3.22 -13.60
CA LYS A 59 -3.43 -2.05 -14.51
C LYS A 59 -3.45 -2.42 -15.99
N THR A 60 -3.47 -3.70 -16.36
CA THR A 60 -3.80 -4.11 -17.74
C THR A 60 -5.26 -3.78 -18.09
N PHE A 61 -6.16 -3.78 -17.10
CA PHE A 61 -7.55 -3.38 -17.27
C PHE A 61 -7.63 -1.85 -17.35
N LYS A 62 -8.02 -1.30 -18.51
CA LYS A 62 -8.14 0.16 -18.75
C LYS A 62 -8.98 0.89 -17.69
N ILE A 63 -9.99 0.21 -17.14
CA ILE A 63 -10.83 0.73 -16.07
C ILE A 63 -10.06 1.08 -14.78
N LEU A 64 -8.92 0.44 -14.54
CA LEU A 64 -8.00 0.68 -13.42
C LEU A 64 -6.76 1.49 -13.83
N ALA A 65 -6.38 1.43 -15.11
CA ALA A 65 -5.21 2.14 -15.64
C ALA A 65 -5.48 3.63 -15.92
N GLU A 66 -6.67 3.92 -16.46
CA GLU A 66 -7.05 5.25 -16.91
C GLU A 66 -7.97 5.95 -15.91
N ARG A 67 -8.21 7.25 -16.15
CA ARG A 67 -9.14 8.01 -15.33
C ARG A 67 -10.56 7.47 -15.49
N TYR A 68 -11.09 6.91 -14.43
CA TYR A 68 -12.46 6.41 -14.39
C TYR A 68 -13.48 7.55 -14.54
N ARG A 69 -14.31 7.50 -15.59
CA ARG A 69 -15.31 8.56 -15.91
C ARG A 69 -16.77 8.17 -15.60
N ASN A 70 -17.03 6.95 -15.14
CA ASN A 70 -18.40 6.51 -14.82
C ASN A 70 -18.77 6.85 -13.35
N ARG A 71 -20.05 6.78 -12.98
CA ARG A 71 -20.52 7.03 -11.61
C ARG A 71 -19.81 6.08 -10.62
N GLY A 72 -19.19 6.65 -9.59
CA GLY A 72 -18.32 5.94 -8.64
C GLY A 72 -19.01 4.92 -7.73
N LYS A 73 -20.35 4.94 -7.62
CA LYS A 73 -21.12 4.08 -6.70
C LYS A 73 -20.81 2.57 -6.84
N ARG A 74 -20.45 2.10 -8.03
CA ARG A 74 -20.16 0.67 -8.31
C ARG A 74 -18.67 0.39 -8.56
N LEU A 75 -17.77 1.34 -8.31
CA LEU A 75 -16.34 1.15 -8.57
C LEU A 75 -15.76 0.00 -7.74
N GLY A 76 -16.10 -0.07 -6.45
CA GLY A 76 -15.65 -1.17 -5.58
C GLY A 76 -16.10 -2.55 -6.06
N LEU A 77 -17.37 -2.68 -6.49
CA LEU A 77 -17.88 -3.93 -7.06
C LEU A 77 -17.10 -4.32 -8.33
N ARG A 78 -16.85 -3.38 -9.23
CA ARG A 78 -16.08 -3.64 -10.46
C ARG A 78 -14.65 -4.07 -10.15
N PHE A 79 -14.01 -3.41 -9.19
CA PHE A 79 -12.67 -3.78 -8.71
C PHE A 79 -12.66 -5.19 -8.14
N ASN A 80 -13.63 -5.54 -7.27
CA ASN A 80 -13.72 -6.87 -6.66
C ASN A 80 -13.92 -7.97 -7.71
N LEU A 81 -14.72 -7.73 -8.74
CA LEU A 81 -14.93 -8.69 -9.82
C LEU A 81 -13.63 -8.92 -10.63
N ILE A 82 -12.90 -7.85 -10.96
CA ILE A 82 -11.61 -7.95 -11.66
C ILE A 82 -10.59 -8.71 -10.80
N ALA A 83 -10.50 -8.39 -9.50
CA ALA A 83 -9.64 -9.10 -8.57
C ALA A 83 -10.02 -10.58 -8.47
N GLY A 84 -11.31 -10.90 -8.46
CA GLY A 84 -11.80 -12.28 -8.47
C GLY A 84 -11.36 -13.06 -9.71
N ILE A 85 -11.47 -12.46 -10.90
CA ILE A 85 -10.99 -13.06 -12.15
C ILE A 85 -9.48 -13.31 -12.09
N TYR A 86 -8.70 -12.29 -11.70
CA TYR A 86 -7.25 -12.40 -11.58
C TYR A 86 -6.83 -13.49 -10.57
N ASN A 87 -7.53 -13.60 -9.43
CA ASN A 87 -7.26 -14.64 -8.44
C ASN A 87 -7.58 -16.05 -8.97
N GLN A 88 -8.64 -16.21 -9.77
CA GLN A 88 -8.93 -17.48 -10.42
C GLN A 88 -7.86 -17.85 -11.47
N GLU A 89 -7.39 -16.88 -12.26
CA GLU A 89 -6.30 -17.09 -13.22
C GLU A 89 -4.99 -17.48 -12.54
N LEU A 90 -4.68 -16.87 -11.39
CA LEU A 90 -3.51 -17.23 -10.58
C LEU A 90 -3.61 -18.64 -10.02
N SER A 91 -4.80 -19.07 -9.59
CA SER A 91 -5.01 -20.41 -9.01
C SER A 91 -4.90 -21.54 -10.04
N LYS A 92 -5.22 -21.25 -11.31
CA LYS A 92 -5.14 -22.21 -12.42
C LYS A 92 -3.73 -22.39 -12.97
N LYS A 93 -2.75 -21.64 -12.46
CA LYS A 93 -1.39 -21.57 -12.98
C LYS A 93 -0.43 -22.24 -12.02
#